data_AF-A0A7V5FEP6-F1
#
_entry.id   AF-A0A7V5FEP6-F1
#
_cell.length_a   1.000
_cell.length_b   1.000
_cell.length_c   1.000
_cell.angle_alpha   90.00
_cell.angle_beta   90.00
_cell.angle_gamma   90.00
#
_symmetry.space_group_name_H-M   'P 1'
#
loop_
_entity.id
_entity.type
_entity.pdbx_description
1 polymer ?
#
loop_
_entity_poly.entity_id
_entity_poly.type
_entity_poly.pdbx_seq_one_letter_code
_entity_poly.pdbx_strand_id
1 'polypeptide(L)'
;MSPHIYASSVFRRAVILLVGVGVFAAAAVVNQSICGGHEPFTLFPMQLEAPASDRVLVPGEELVYKVSYLFIGLGEIRTRVLDRFVQNGMVHYKVAAYIDSYPGLPFVNLHSTMMSVIDTAYHSQWFESKELDRGEWKYIRYDNLDNGKSIHIKIWRGNETWFDSTIATNGYYEDGLSLLYFARGIVHRRGVVNVLTLAGQYSGTTSIRLRGKTTTVKIDAVSHGINTIYFDGNASFIGIFGLTGDFEGWFSNDDACVPITANLHVLIGSIRVELKEWKRPGWNPPRG
;
A
#
# COMPACT_ATOMS: atom_id res chain seq x y z
N MET A 1 8.01 -30.60 35.00
CA MET A 1 7.33 -30.17 33.76
C MET A 1 8.37 -30.02 32.66
N SER A 2 8.10 -30.49 31.43
CA SER A 2 9.12 -30.57 30.37
C SER A 2 9.29 -29.25 29.60
N PRO A 3 10.52 -28.79 29.31
CA PRO A 3 10.78 -27.52 28.61
C PRO A 3 10.18 -27.46 27.19
N HIS A 4 9.94 -28.61 26.54
CA HIS A 4 9.28 -28.68 25.23
C HIS A 4 7.83 -28.16 25.21
N ILE A 5 7.15 -28.13 26.36
CA ILE A 5 5.75 -27.66 26.45
C ILE A 5 5.69 -26.12 26.49
N TYR A 6 6.70 -25.47 27.09
CA TYR A 6 6.75 -24.00 27.12
C TYR A 6 7.06 -23.42 25.74
N ALA A 7 8.08 -23.99 25.07
CA ALA A 7 8.48 -23.59 23.71
C ALA A 7 7.33 -23.68 22.71
N SER A 8 6.54 -24.77 22.71
CA SER A 8 5.42 -24.94 21.78
C SER A 8 4.26 -23.96 22.03
N SER A 9 4.05 -23.51 23.28
CA SER A 9 3.04 -22.50 23.62
C SER A 9 3.43 -21.09 23.19
N VAL A 10 4.71 -20.73 23.34
CA VAL A 10 5.26 -19.44 22.88
C VAL A 10 5.32 -19.42 21.35
N PHE A 11 5.72 -20.52 20.71
CA PHE A 11 5.73 -20.66 19.25
C PHE A 11 4.31 -20.59 18.67
N ARG A 12 3.31 -21.25 19.28
CA ARG A 12 1.89 -21.09 18.91
C ARG A 12 1.43 -19.63 19.03
N ARG A 13 1.75 -18.93 20.13
CA ARG A 13 1.34 -17.53 20.32
C ARG A 13 2.06 -16.57 19.37
N ALA A 14 3.33 -16.80 19.05
CA ALA A 14 4.08 -16.02 18.07
C ALA A 14 3.49 -16.20 16.66
N VAL A 15 3.23 -17.43 16.22
CA VAL A 15 2.64 -17.71 14.89
C VAL A 15 1.21 -17.16 14.78
N ILE A 16 0.40 -17.21 15.85
CA ILE A 16 -0.94 -16.61 15.89
C ILE A 16 -0.90 -15.06 15.79
N LEU A 17 0.23 -14.42 16.12
CA LEU A 17 0.42 -12.97 16.06
C LEU A 17 0.95 -12.43 14.73
N LEU A 18 1.47 -13.28 13.83
CA LEU A 18 2.40 -12.83 12.77
C LEU A 18 1.87 -12.84 11.33
N VAL A 19 0.74 -13.50 11.03
CA VAL A 19 0.49 -13.92 9.64
C VAL A 19 -0.91 -13.60 9.10
N GLY A 20 -1.76 -12.87 9.84
CA GLY A 20 -3.20 -12.80 9.49
C GLY A 20 -3.67 -11.78 8.44
N VAL A 21 -2.97 -10.66 8.19
CA VAL A 21 -3.17 -9.73 7.06
C VAL A 21 -1.85 -9.01 6.76
N GLY A 22 -1.25 -9.35 5.63
CA GLY A 22 -0.57 -8.41 4.75
C GLY A 22 -1.22 -8.59 3.39
N VAL A 23 -1.69 -7.55 2.71
CA VAL A 23 -1.01 -6.26 2.52
C VAL A 23 -2.03 -5.10 2.54
N PHE A 24 -1.56 -3.89 2.91
CA PHE A 24 -2.32 -2.63 2.89
C PHE A 24 -3.55 -2.48 3.80
N ALA A 25 -3.41 -2.81 5.09
CA ALA A 25 -4.25 -2.20 6.13
C ALA A 25 -3.50 -2.09 7.46
N ALA A 26 -3.80 -1.07 8.27
CA ALA A 26 -3.04 -0.73 9.48
C ALA A 26 -3.81 -0.20 10.70
N ALA A 27 -3.56 -0.78 11.89
CA ALA A 27 -4.01 -0.31 13.21
C ALA A 27 -3.32 -1.11 14.36
N ALA A 28 -3.07 -0.62 15.59
CA ALA A 28 -2.97 0.73 16.18
C ALA A 28 -2.66 0.61 17.71
N VAL A 29 -2.28 1.70 18.42
CA VAL A 29 -2.67 2.08 19.83
C VAL A 29 -1.79 3.23 20.43
N VAL A 30 -2.46 4.37 20.73
CA VAL A 30 -2.26 5.37 21.83
C VAL A 30 -1.13 6.46 21.89
N ASN A 31 -1.65 7.71 22.04
CA ASN A 31 -1.18 8.96 22.68
C ASN A 31 -0.28 10.06 22.01
N GLN A 32 -0.98 11.14 21.63
CA GLN A 32 -0.82 12.57 22.02
C GLN A 32 0.45 13.41 21.75
N SER A 33 0.22 14.45 20.91
CA SER A 33 0.57 15.88 21.10
C SER A 33 1.97 16.41 20.72
N ILE A 34 2.04 17.31 19.72
CA ILE A 34 2.16 18.80 19.82
C ILE A 34 2.41 19.42 18.42
N CYS A 35 2.00 20.68 18.22
CA CYS A 35 1.95 21.41 16.94
C CYS A 35 3.21 22.24 16.57
N GLY A 36 3.28 22.65 15.29
CA GLY A 36 4.17 23.71 14.75
C GLY A 36 5.02 23.21 13.57
N GLY A 37 5.18 23.88 12.43
CA GLY A 37 4.64 25.17 11.95
C GLY A 37 5.69 25.83 11.04
N HIS A 38 5.47 25.93 9.72
CA HIS A 38 6.48 26.45 8.79
C HIS A 38 5.91 27.20 7.56
N GLU A 39 6.70 28.19 7.12
CA GLU A 39 6.49 29.18 6.05
C GLU A 39 6.32 28.61 4.62
N PRO A 40 5.73 29.37 3.68
CA PRO A 40 5.40 28.89 2.34
C PRO A 40 6.62 28.83 1.39
N PHE A 41 6.75 27.71 0.66
CA PHE A 41 7.68 27.58 -0.47
C PHE A 41 7.09 28.16 -1.77
N THR A 42 7.91 28.88 -2.53
CA THR A 42 7.56 29.40 -3.86
C THR A 42 7.63 28.31 -4.93
N LEU A 43 6.63 28.29 -5.82
CA LEU A 43 6.54 27.35 -6.94
C LEU A 43 7.15 27.96 -8.21
N PHE A 44 8.04 27.21 -8.87
CA PHE A 44 8.45 27.49 -10.25
C PHE A 44 7.43 26.89 -11.23
N PRO A 45 7.11 27.56 -12.35
CA PRO A 45 6.20 27.01 -13.35
C PRO A 45 6.85 25.85 -14.11
N MET A 46 6.22 24.67 -14.06
CA MET A 46 6.66 23.48 -14.78
C MET A 46 6.04 23.44 -16.17
N GLN A 47 6.85 23.16 -17.19
CA GLN A 47 6.42 23.12 -18.59
C GLN A 47 5.71 21.79 -18.89
N LEU A 48 4.65 21.84 -19.71
CA LEU A 48 3.66 20.76 -19.83
C LEU A 48 4.15 19.57 -20.69
N GLU A 49 4.89 18.66 -20.08
CA GLU A 49 4.88 17.25 -20.52
C GLU A 49 3.50 16.62 -20.23
N ALA A 50 3.18 15.50 -20.91
CA ALA A 50 2.00 14.70 -20.55
C ALA A 50 2.03 14.38 -19.05
N PRO A 51 0.90 14.54 -18.32
CA PRO A 51 0.92 14.47 -16.87
C PRO A 51 1.47 13.13 -16.42
N ALA A 52 2.41 13.15 -15.46
CA ALA A 52 3.19 11.98 -15.06
C ALA A 52 2.30 10.76 -14.69
N SER A 53 1.06 11.02 -14.27
CA SER A 53 0.02 10.01 -14.04
C SER A 53 -0.24 9.09 -15.22
N ASP A 54 -0.30 9.57 -16.48
CA ASP A 54 -0.65 8.71 -17.63
C ASP A 54 0.47 7.67 -17.93
N ARG A 55 1.68 7.82 -17.36
CA ARG A 55 2.75 6.81 -17.43
C ARG A 55 2.55 5.69 -16.40
N VAL A 56 2.12 6.03 -15.19
CA VAL A 56 1.93 5.06 -14.09
C VAL A 56 0.53 4.42 -14.14
N LEU A 57 -0.50 5.21 -14.39
CA LEU A 57 -1.92 4.83 -14.35
C LEU A 57 -2.45 4.52 -15.74
N VAL A 58 -2.13 3.33 -16.26
CA VAL A 58 -2.55 2.88 -17.59
C VAL A 58 -3.80 1.99 -17.47
N PRO A 59 -4.99 2.41 -17.93
CA PRO A 59 -6.20 1.59 -17.87
C PRO A 59 -6.01 0.22 -18.54
N GLY A 60 -6.52 -0.83 -17.88
CA GLY A 60 -6.30 -2.22 -18.28
C GLY A 60 -4.99 -2.82 -17.80
N GLU A 61 -4.12 -2.07 -17.11
CA GLU A 61 -2.99 -2.63 -16.35
C GLU A 61 -3.52 -3.57 -15.27
N GLU A 62 -2.93 -4.76 -15.20
CA GLU A 62 -3.08 -5.71 -14.09
C GLU A 62 -1.69 -6.24 -13.69
N LEU A 63 -1.39 -6.22 -12.40
CA LEU A 63 -0.12 -6.68 -11.83
C LEU A 63 -0.46 -7.68 -10.71
N VAL A 64 0.09 -8.88 -10.78
CA VAL A 64 -0.11 -9.95 -9.79
C VAL A 64 1.21 -10.19 -9.05
N TYR A 65 1.15 -10.18 -7.73
CA TYR A 65 2.27 -10.37 -6.83
C TYR A 65 2.07 -11.61 -5.98
N LYS A 66 3.14 -12.36 -5.76
CA LYS A 66 3.24 -13.43 -4.77
C LYS A 66 3.67 -12.82 -3.44
N VAL A 67 2.96 -13.15 -2.37
CA VAL A 67 3.29 -12.79 -0.98
C VAL A 67 3.92 -14.00 -0.31
N SER A 68 5.01 -13.79 0.43
CA SER A 68 5.75 -14.86 1.09
C SER A 68 6.35 -14.40 2.42
N TYR A 69 6.54 -15.35 3.33
CA TYR A 69 7.28 -15.16 4.57
C TYR A 69 8.34 -16.26 4.66
N LEU A 70 9.62 -15.86 4.70
CA LEU A 70 10.76 -16.75 4.46
C LEU A 70 10.57 -17.54 3.15
N PHE A 71 10.49 -18.87 3.22
CA PHE A 71 10.27 -19.76 2.07
C PHE A 71 8.79 -20.18 1.90
N ILE A 72 7.88 -19.69 2.75
CA ILE A 72 6.46 -20.07 2.74
C ILE A 72 5.67 -19.04 1.94
N GLY A 73 4.95 -19.48 0.90
CA GLY A 73 3.98 -18.65 0.19
C GLY A 73 2.75 -18.39 1.05
N LEU A 74 2.34 -17.13 1.19
CA LEU A 74 1.19 -16.71 1.99
C LEU A 74 -0.06 -16.45 1.15
N GLY A 75 0.10 -15.99 -0.10
CA GLY A 75 -1.03 -15.61 -0.94
C GLY A 75 -0.62 -14.75 -2.12
N GLU A 76 -1.59 -14.08 -2.71
CA GLU A 76 -1.42 -13.20 -3.86
C GLU A 76 -2.11 -11.86 -3.68
N ILE A 77 -1.56 -10.83 -4.33
CA ILE A 77 -2.15 -9.51 -4.50
C ILE A 77 -2.29 -9.26 -5.99
N ARG A 78 -3.49 -8.92 -6.47
CA ARG A 78 -3.74 -8.46 -7.84
C ARG A 78 -4.16 -7.01 -7.81
N THR A 79 -3.34 -6.10 -8.33
CA THR A 79 -3.70 -4.68 -8.50
C THR A 79 -4.13 -4.39 -9.93
N ARG A 80 -5.11 -3.52 -10.13
CA ARG A 80 -5.63 -3.16 -11.46
C ARG A 80 -5.92 -1.67 -11.58
N VAL A 81 -5.57 -1.08 -12.73
CA VAL A 81 -6.13 0.22 -13.16
C VAL A 81 -7.35 -0.10 -14.03
N LEU A 82 -8.54 0.20 -13.53
CA LEU A 82 -9.80 -0.21 -14.15
C LEU A 82 -10.25 0.76 -15.24
N ASP A 83 -10.19 2.06 -14.98
CA ASP A 83 -10.80 3.09 -15.83
C ASP A 83 -10.12 4.47 -15.65
N ARG A 84 -10.30 5.35 -16.64
CA ARG A 84 -9.86 6.76 -16.64
C ARG A 84 -11.01 7.64 -17.10
N PHE A 85 -11.46 8.54 -16.23
CA PHE A 85 -12.63 9.39 -16.47
C PHE A 85 -12.35 10.85 -16.10
N VAL A 86 -13.26 11.75 -16.45
CA VAL A 86 -13.20 13.18 -16.11
C VAL A 86 -14.37 13.53 -15.21
N GLN A 87 -14.11 14.17 -14.08
CA GLN A 87 -15.11 14.66 -13.14
C GLN A 87 -14.74 16.09 -12.73
N ASN A 88 -15.69 17.02 -12.76
CA ASN A 88 -15.48 18.43 -12.42
C ASN A 88 -14.30 19.10 -13.18
N GLY A 89 -14.01 18.64 -14.42
CA GLY A 89 -12.89 19.12 -15.23
C GLY A 89 -11.52 18.50 -14.89
N MET A 90 -11.43 17.65 -13.86
CA MET A 90 -10.22 16.95 -13.45
C MET A 90 -10.21 15.50 -13.97
N VAL A 91 -9.02 14.99 -14.29
CA VAL A 91 -8.82 13.60 -14.71
C VAL A 91 -8.64 12.72 -13.47
N HIS A 92 -9.36 11.60 -13.44
CA HIS A 92 -9.32 10.62 -12.37
C HIS A 92 -9.18 9.20 -12.93
N TYR A 93 -8.66 8.31 -12.09
CA TYR A 93 -8.50 6.88 -12.40
C TYR A 93 -9.17 6.07 -11.31
N LYS A 94 -9.86 5.00 -11.72
CA LYS A 94 -10.40 4.00 -10.79
C LYS A 94 -9.41 2.85 -10.69
N VAL A 95 -8.93 2.56 -9.49
CA VAL A 95 -7.96 1.49 -9.23
C VAL A 95 -8.53 0.48 -8.23
N ALA A 96 -8.11 -0.78 -8.33
CA ALA A 96 -8.56 -1.85 -7.46
C ALA A 96 -7.40 -2.75 -7.00
N ALA A 97 -7.57 -3.39 -5.84
CA ALA A 97 -6.75 -4.52 -5.44
C ALA A 97 -7.62 -5.68 -4.94
N TYR A 98 -7.16 -6.91 -5.19
CA TYR A 98 -7.73 -8.16 -4.70
C TYR A 98 -6.61 -8.90 -3.96
N ILE A 99 -6.87 -9.33 -2.73
CA ILE A 99 -5.86 -9.92 -1.85
C ILE A 99 -6.43 -11.21 -1.27
N ASP A 100 -5.76 -12.31 -1.59
CA ASP A 100 -6.22 -13.66 -1.29
C ASP A 100 -5.07 -14.48 -0.68
N SER A 101 -5.33 -15.13 0.45
CA SER A 101 -4.39 -16.10 1.05
C SER A 101 -4.47 -17.45 0.34
N TYR A 102 -3.36 -18.18 0.31
CA TYR A 102 -3.40 -19.55 -0.21
C TYR A 102 -4.20 -20.48 0.73
N PRO A 103 -5.01 -21.41 0.17
CA PRO A 103 -5.86 -22.29 0.96
C PRO A 103 -5.02 -23.25 1.82
N GLY A 104 -5.51 -23.56 3.02
CA GLY A 104 -4.88 -24.50 3.94
C GLY A 104 -3.73 -23.93 4.78
N LEU A 105 -3.42 -22.63 4.65
CA LEU A 105 -2.47 -21.98 5.54
C LEU A 105 -3.02 -21.90 6.98
N PRO A 106 -2.29 -22.38 7.99
CA PRO A 106 -2.74 -22.27 9.38
C PRO A 106 -2.67 -20.81 9.82
N PHE A 107 -3.75 -20.32 10.44
CA PHE A 107 -3.89 -18.96 10.98
C PHE A 107 -3.92 -17.82 9.94
N VAL A 108 -3.96 -18.13 8.65
CA VAL A 108 -4.04 -17.15 7.55
C VAL A 108 -5.26 -17.46 6.68
N ASN A 109 -6.20 -16.53 6.60
CA ASN A 109 -7.36 -16.65 5.72
C ASN A 109 -7.87 -15.25 5.33
N LEU A 110 -7.01 -14.46 4.68
CA LEU A 110 -7.38 -13.16 4.15
C LEU A 110 -8.09 -13.35 2.79
N HIS A 111 -9.27 -12.77 2.69
CA HIS A 111 -9.96 -12.48 1.43
C HIS A 111 -10.44 -11.04 1.49
N SER A 112 -9.81 -10.15 0.73
CA SER A 112 -10.04 -8.70 0.76
C SER A 112 -10.06 -8.09 -0.63
N THR A 113 -10.91 -7.09 -0.82
CA THR A 113 -10.93 -6.28 -2.04
C THR A 113 -10.94 -4.81 -1.69
N MET A 114 -10.10 -4.04 -2.38
CA MET A 114 -9.94 -2.59 -2.22
C MET A 114 -10.24 -1.89 -3.55
N MET A 115 -10.71 -0.65 -3.46
CA MET A 115 -11.04 0.22 -4.58
C MET A 115 -10.71 1.66 -4.19
N SER A 116 -10.01 2.39 -5.03
CA SER A 116 -9.83 3.84 -4.86
C SER A 116 -10.17 4.56 -6.16
N VAL A 117 -10.59 5.82 -6.05
CA VAL A 117 -10.45 6.79 -7.13
C VAL A 117 -9.31 7.73 -6.78
N ILE A 118 -8.36 7.89 -7.69
CA ILE A 118 -7.16 8.72 -7.53
C ILE A 118 -7.11 9.77 -8.63
N ASP A 119 -6.55 10.94 -8.33
CA ASP A 119 -6.31 12.01 -9.30
C ASP A 119 -4.96 11.86 -10.03
N THR A 120 -4.59 12.85 -10.85
CA THR A 120 -3.30 12.89 -11.57
C THR A 120 -2.09 13.22 -10.69
N ALA A 121 -2.31 13.64 -9.44
CA ALA A 121 -1.28 13.77 -8.40
C ALA A 121 -1.18 12.50 -7.52
N TYR A 122 -1.93 11.45 -7.87
CA TYR A 122 -2.06 10.16 -7.18
C TYR A 122 -2.80 10.20 -5.84
N HIS A 123 -3.47 11.31 -5.51
CA HIS A 123 -4.19 11.47 -4.24
C HIS A 123 -5.54 10.76 -4.27
N SER A 124 -5.82 9.97 -3.23
CA SER A 124 -7.12 9.33 -3.02
C SER A 124 -8.25 10.37 -2.90
N GLN A 125 -9.27 10.26 -3.72
CA GLN A 125 -10.50 11.05 -3.67
C GLN A 125 -11.58 10.32 -2.86
N TRP A 126 -11.66 9.01 -3.04
CA TRP A 126 -12.36 8.11 -2.14
C TRP A 126 -11.73 6.72 -2.19
N PHE A 127 -11.89 5.99 -1.10
CA PHE A 127 -11.45 4.61 -0.91
C PHE A 127 -12.61 3.78 -0.38
N GLU A 128 -12.71 2.53 -0.82
CA GLU A 128 -13.57 1.52 -0.22
C GLU A 128 -12.83 0.19 -0.16
N SER A 129 -12.93 -0.50 0.96
CA SER A 129 -12.48 -1.88 1.09
C SER A 129 -13.50 -2.74 1.82
N LYS A 130 -13.46 -4.03 1.51
CA LYS A 130 -14.15 -5.07 2.25
C LYS A 130 -13.22 -6.25 2.49
N GLU A 131 -13.31 -6.81 3.68
CA GLU A 131 -12.47 -7.89 4.18
C GLU A 131 -13.37 -8.95 4.84
N LEU A 132 -13.16 -10.22 4.50
CA LEU A 132 -13.87 -11.33 5.11
C LEU A 132 -13.14 -11.74 6.40
N ASP A 133 -13.67 -11.31 7.55
CA ASP A 133 -13.16 -11.66 8.88
C ASP A 133 -14.12 -12.62 9.59
N ARG A 134 -13.64 -13.82 9.95
CA ARG A 134 -14.42 -14.87 10.66
C ARG A 134 -15.74 -15.26 9.99
N GLY A 135 -15.83 -15.11 8.66
CA GLY A 135 -17.02 -15.42 7.88
C GLY A 135 -17.99 -14.25 7.68
N GLU A 136 -17.67 -13.06 8.22
CA GLU A 136 -18.47 -11.85 8.05
C GLU A 136 -17.68 -10.78 7.29
N TRP A 137 -18.38 -10.00 6.46
CA TRP A 137 -17.76 -8.89 5.75
C TRP A 137 -17.67 -7.65 6.65
N LYS A 138 -16.43 -7.24 6.93
CA LYS A 138 -16.09 -5.92 7.45
C LYS A 138 -15.83 -4.98 6.27
N TYR A 139 -16.31 -3.76 6.37
CA TYR A 139 -16.17 -2.72 5.34
C TYR A 139 -15.51 -1.48 5.93
N ILE A 140 -14.76 -0.77 5.08
CA ILE A 140 -14.16 0.54 5.36
C ILE A 140 -14.41 1.43 4.14
N ARG A 141 -14.82 2.67 4.37
CA ARG A 141 -14.94 3.70 3.34
C ARG A 141 -14.28 4.99 3.82
N TYR A 142 -13.54 5.63 2.93
CA TYR A 142 -13.05 6.99 3.09
C TYR A 142 -13.56 7.86 1.94
N ASP A 143 -14.02 9.06 2.23
CA ASP A 143 -14.33 10.08 1.21
C ASP A 143 -13.53 11.34 1.56
N ASN A 144 -12.56 11.71 0.72
CA ASN A 144 -11.83 12.98 0.87
C ASN A 144 -12.76 14.12 0.42
N LEU A 145 -13.01 15.06 1.33
CA LEU A 145 -13.92 16.17 1.15
C LEU A 145 -13.13 17.50 1.05
N ASP A 146 -13.80 18.52 0.52
CA ASP A 146 -13.30 19.90 0.49
C ASP A 146 -11.88 20.06 -0.10
N ASN A 147 -11.53 19.21 -1.08
CA ASN A 147 -10.19 19.15 -1.70
C ASN A 147 -9.08 18.85 -0.67
N GLY A 148 -9.28 17.81 0.16
CA GLY A 148 -8.31 17.31 1.14
C GLY A 148 -8.24 18.11 2.45
N LYS A 149 -9.30 18.88 2.78
CA LYS A 149 -9.41 19.63 4.06
C LYS A 149 -10.21 18.89 5.14
N SER A 150 -11.00 17.90 4.75
CA SER A 150 -11.59 16.95 5.67
C SER A 150 -11.73 15.59 5.00
N ILE A 151 -11.86 14.53 5.81
CA ILE A 151 -12.10 13.18 5.33
C ILE A 151 -13.21 12.54 6.17
N HIS A 152 -14.24 12.04 5.50
CA HIS A 152 -15.26 11.21 6.12
C HIS A 152 -14.77 9.76 6.15
N ILE A 153 -14.90 9.12 7.30
CA ILE A 153 -14.45 7.74 7.55
C ILE A 153 -15.64 6.96 8.09
N LYS A 154 -15.97 5.85 7.42
CA LYS A 154 -17.02 4.92 7.84
C LYS A 154 -16.50 3.49 7.90
N ILE A 155 -16.81 2.78 8.98
CA ILE A 155 -16.43 1.37 9.21
C ILE A 155 -17.66 0.64 9.71
N TRP A 156 -18.05 -0.45 9.04
CA TRP A 156 -19.25 -1.20 9.37
C TRP A 156 -19.09 -2.71 9.10
N ARG A 157 -19.97 -3.50 9.70
CA ARG A 157 -20.08 -4.95 9.52
C ARG A 157 -21.55 -5.33 9.50
N GLY A 158 -22.00 -5.92 8.38
CA GLY A 158 -23.44 -6.16 8.17
C GLY A 158 -24.24 -4.86 8.32
N ASN A 159 -25.18 -4.82 9.27
CA ASN A 159 -25.98 -3.63 9.59
C ASN A 159 -25.39 -2.78 10.72
N GLU A 160 -24.30 -3.20 11.37
CA GLU A 160 -23.71 -2.49 12.51
C GLU A 160 -22.60 -1.53 12.02
N THR A 161 -22.72 -0.24 12.35
CA THR A 161 -21.67 0.75 12.07
C THR A 161 -20.83 0.96 13.32
N TRP A 162 -19.53 0.64 13.24
CA TRP A 162 -18.59 0.74 14.37
C TRP A 162 -17.89 2.11 14.44
N PHE A 163 -17.76 2.78 13.30
CA PHE A 163 -17.19 4.12 13.21
C PHE A 163 -17.86 4.89 12.07
N ASP A 164 -18.24 6.14 12.32
CA ASP A 164 -18.78 7.06 11.32
C ASP A 164 -18.44 8.48 11.79
N SER A 165 -17.46 9.12 11.15
CA SER A 165 -16.98 10.43 11.58
C SER A 165 -16.27 11.18 10.45
N THR A 166 -16.33 12.51 10.48
CA THR A 166 -15.54 13.39 9.61
C THR A 166 -14.46 14.06 10.45
N ILE A 167 -13.20 13.92 10.04
CA ILE A 167 -12.06 14.59 10.68
C ILE A 167 -11.53 15.70 9.77
N ALA A 168 -11.12 16.81 10.38
CA ALA A 168 -10.41 17.87 9.65
C ALA A 168 -8.98 17.41 9.33
N THR A 169 -8.49 17.76 8.15
CA THR A 169 -7.19 17.35 7.62
C THR A 169 -6.37 18.56 7.16
N ASN A 170 -5.05 18.42 7.22
CA ASN A 170 -4.08 19.43 6.78
C ASN A 170 -3.45 19.07 5.41
N GLY A 171 -4.12 18.22 4.64
CA GLY A 171 -3.68 17.68 3.35
C GLY A 171 -4.38 16.37 3.03
N TYR A 172 -4.11 15.85 1.82
CA TYR A 172 -4.61 14.54 1.40
C TYR A 172 -4.05 13.41 2.27
N TYR A 173 -4.96 12.53 2.67
CA TYR A 173 -4.61 11.24 3.27
C TYR A 173 -4.69 10.15 2.20
N GLU A 174 -3.62 9.36 2.11
CA GLU A 174 -3.58 8.17 1.28
C GLU A 174 -4.12 6.95 2.03
N ASP A 175 -4.89 6.14 1.32
CA ASP A 175 -5.18 4.76 1.70
C ASP A 175 -4.05 3.84 1.24
N GLY A 176 -4.05 2.56 1.62
CA GLY A 176 -2.97 1.65 1.25
C GLY A 176 -2.85 1.38 -0.26
N LEU A 177 -3.96 1.42 -1.01
CA LEU A 177 -3.97 1.25 -2.46
C LEU A 177 -3.53 2.54 -3.17
N SER A 178 -3.99 3.72 -2.75
CA SER A 178 -3.52 4.98 -3.33
C SER A 178 -2.05 5.25 -3.02
N LEU A 179 -1.58 4.93 -1.81
CA LEU A 179 -0.17 5.03 -1.39
C LEU A 179 0.77 4.23 -2.30
N LEU A 180 0.34 3.06 -2.79
CA LEU A 180 1.09 2.28 -3.78
C LEU A 180 1.31 3.08 -5.08
N TYR A 181 0.25 3.67 -5.63
CA TYR A 181 0.33 4.45 -6.88
C TYR A 181 1.06 5.78 -6.68
N PHE A 182 0.90 6.43 -5.52
CA PHE A 182 1.68 7.60 -5.13
C PHE A 182 3.17 7.27 -5.09
N ALA A 183 3.57 6.15 -4.46
CA ALA A 183 4.95 5.70 -4.42
C ALA A 183 5.54 5.47 -5.82
N ARG A 184 4.78 4.82 -6.73
CA ARG A 184 5.17 4.68 -8.16
C ARG A 184 5.39 6.05 -8.81
N GLY A 185 4.49 7.00 -8.57
CA GLY A 185 4.52 8.35 -9.12
C GLY A 185 5.68 9.24 -8.63
N ILE A 186 6.35 8.89 -7.54
CA ILE A 186 7.45 9.66 -6.97
C ILE A 186 8.81 8.95 -6.97
N VAL A 187 8.89 7.67 -7.40
CA VAL A 187 10.09 6.84 -7.14
C VAL A 187 11.40 7.39 -7.72
N HIS A 188 11.33 8.09 -8.86
CA HIS A 188 12.48 8.74 -9.52
C HIS A 188 12.89 10.09 -8.90
N ARG A 189 12.14 10.61 -7.92
CA ARG A 189 12.56 11.81 -7.15
C ARG A 189 13.66 11.45 -6.15
N ARG A 190 14.15 12.42 -5.38
CA ARG A 190 15.17 12.24 -4.35
C ARG A 190 14.76 12.92 -3.06
N GLY A 191 15.25 12.41 -1.92
CA GLY A 191 15.03 13.00 -0.60
C GLY A 191 14.05 12.19 0.25
N VAL A 192 13.33 12.86 1.15
CA VAL A 192 12.33 12.24 2.02
C VAL A 192 10.97 12.88 1.74
N VAL A 193 9.96 12.05 1.50
CA VAL A 193 8.56 12.47 1.33
C VAL A 193 7.76 11.88 2.48
N ASN A 194 7.08 12.75 3.23
CA ASN A 194 6.19 12.36 4.31
C ASN A 194 4.76 12.41 3.79
N VAL A 195 4.08 11.26 3.82
CA VAL A 195 2.72 11.07 3.31
C VAL A 195 1.80 10.86 4.50
N LEU A 196 0.69 11.60 4.57
CA LEU A 196 -0.36 11.32 5.54
C LEU A 196 -1.10 10.05 5.09
N THR A 197 -1.27 9.09 5.99
CA THR A 197 -1.83 7.77 5.64
C THR A 197 -2.93 7.38 6.62
N LEU A 198 -4.02 6.83 6.09
CA LEU A 198 -5.13 6.26 6.86
C LEU A 198 -5.15 4.74 6.75
N ALA A 199 -5.48 4.09 7.86
CA ALA A 199 -6.06 2.76 7.81
C ALA A 199 -6.96 2.47 9.02
N GLY A 200 -8.07 1.77 8.77
CA GLY A 200 -9.19 1.78 9.71
C GLY A 200 -9.61 3.22 10.04
N GLN A 201 -9.72 3.51 11.33
CA GLN A 201 -10.00 4.85 11.88
C GLN A 201 -8.73 5.62 12.29
N TYR A 202 -7.55 5.11 11.93
CA TYR A 202 -6.27 5.58 12.45
C TYR A 202 -5.45 6.27 11.35
N SER A 203 -4.88 7.41 11.71
CA SER A 203 -3.97 8.19 10.88
C SER A 203 -2.54 8.10 11.38
N GLY A 204 -1.59 8.28 10.47
CA GLY A 204 -0.18 8.48 10.79
C GLY A 204 0.60 9.00 9.57
N THR A 205 1.92 8.99 9.68
CA THR A 205 2.82 9.44 8.61
C THR A 205 3.61 8.27 8.06
N THR A 206 3.55 8.07 6.75
CA THR A 206 4.46 7.19 6.01
C THR A 206 5.62 8.03 5.48
N SER A 207 6.83 7.78 5.97
CA SER A 207 8.05 8.45 5.52
C SER A 207 8.74 7.62 4.45
N ILE A 208 8.77 8.09 3.20
CA ILE A 208 9.41 7.44 2.05
C ILE A 208 10.76 8.12 1.76
N ARG A 209 11.86 7.37 1.88
CA ARG A 209 13.24 7.85 1.66
C ARG A 209 13.72 7.42 0.27
N LEU A 210 13.51 8.30 -0.69
CA LEU A 210 13.86 8.13 -2.10
C LEU A 210 15.36 8.28 -2.29
N ARG A 211 16.06 7.14 -2.42
CA ARG A 211 17.53 7.12 -2.45
C ARG A 211 18.12 7.46 -3.82
N GLY A 212 17.36 7.32 -4.90
CA GLY A 212 17.89 7.40 -6.27
C GLY A 212 18.94 6.32 -6.58
N LYS A 213 18.99 5.25 -5.77
CA LYS A 213 19.90 4.11 -5.93
C LYS A 213 19.31 3.13 -6.94
N THR A 214 20.07 2.80 -7.97
CA THR A 214 19.70 1.73 -8.91
C THR A 214 20.30 0.39 -8.49
N THR A 215 19.60 -0.70 -8.75
CA THR A 215 20.02 -2.07 -8.43
C THR A 215 19.45 -3.06 -9.44
N THR A 216 20.19 -4.14 -9.71
CA THR A 216 19.65 -5.27 -10.49
C THR A 216 18.97 -6.28 -9.56
N VAL A 217 17.66 -6.46 -9.70
CA VAL A 217 16.85 -7.39 -8.90
C VAL A 217 16.53 -8.63 -9.74
N LYS A 218 16.50 -9.82 -9.10
CA LYS A 218 16.02 -11.05 -9.71
C LYS A 218 14.71 -11.47 -9.04
N ILE A 219 13.77 -11.97 -9.85
CA ILE A 219 12.46 -12.49 -9.45
C ILE A 219 12.19 -13.80 -10.18
N ASP A 220 11.33 -14.67 -9.65
CA ASP A 220 11.02 -15.97 -10.27
C ASP A 220 10.39 -15.82 -11.68
N ALA A 221 9.72 -14.69 -11.94
CA ALA A 221 8.93 -14.46 -13.15
C ALA A 221 9.74 -14.15 -14.43
N VAL A 222 11.04 -13.87 -14.34
CA VAL A 222 11.90 -13.62 -15.51
C VAL A 222 13.29 -14.26 -15.37
N SER A 223 13.85 -14.70 -16.49
CA SER A 223 15.16 -15.35 -16.55
C SER A 223 16.38 -14.41 -16.45
N HIS A 224 16.15 -13.09 -16.31
CA HIS A 224 17.19 -12.07 -16.33
C HIS A 224 17.04 -11.09 -15.16
N GLY A 225 18.10 -10.35 -14.86
CA GLY A 225 18.04 -9.28 -13.86
C GLY A 225 17.27 -8.07 -14.37
N ILE A 226 16.41 -7.50 -13.53
CA ILE A 226 15.61 -6.31 -13.80
C ILE A 226 16.36 -5.09 -13.24
N ASN A 227 16.56 -4.06 -14.06
CA ASN A 227 17.05 -2.75 -13.63
C ASN A 227 15.97 -2.06 -12.78
N THR A 228 16.25 -1.84 -11.51
CA THR A 228 15.31 -1.26 -10.55
C THR A 228 15.87 -0.01 -9.90
N ILE A 229 14.97 0.85 -9.43
CA ILE A 229 15.25 1.95 -8.52
C ILE A 229 14.69 1.62 -7.13
N TYR A 230 15.48 1.92 -6.10
CA TYR A 230 15.24 1.55 -4.70
C TYR A 230 14.82 2.74 -3.83
N PHE A 231 13.84 2.51 -2.97
CA PHE A 231 13.60 3.31 -1.77
C PHE A 231 13.47 2.41 -0.53
N ASP A 232 13.58 3.05 0.62
CA ASP A 232 13.12 2.50 1.90
C ASP A 232 12.30 3.53 2.65
N GLY A 233 11.56 3.11 3.67
CA GLY A 233 10.72 3.99 4.45
C GLY A 233 10.29 3.39 5.77
N ASN A 234 9.48 4.13 6.50
CA ASN A 234 8.90 3.73 7.78
C ASN A 234 7.46 4.23 7.86
N ALA A 235 6.55 3.40 8.35
CA ALA A 235 5.21 3.82 8.73
C ALA A 235 5.18 4.13 10.23
N SER A 236 4.80 5.36 10.61
CA SER A 236 4.72 5.78 12.02
C SER A 236 3.49 5.21 12.77
N PHE A 237 2.94 4.11 12.29
CA PHE A 237 1.76 3.43 12.81
C PHE A 237 2.00 1.92 12.82
N ILE A 238 1.42 1.21 13.79
CA ILE A 238 1.43 -0.25 13.80
C ILE A 238 0.32 -0.73 12.89
N GLY A 239 0.65 -1.59 11.93
CA GLY A 239 -0.32 -2.17 11.00
C GLY A 239 -1.12 -3.34 11.54
N ILE A 240 -2.15 -3.77 10.82
CA ILE A 240 -2.90 -4.97 11.22
C ILE A 240 -1.91 -6.14 11.17
N PHE A 241 -1.97 -7.02 12.16
CA PHE A 241 -1.03 -8.14 12.37
C PHE A 241 0.43 -7.75 12.59
N GLY A 242 0.67 -6.57 13.17
CA GLY A 242 2.01 -6.23 13.68
C GLY A 242 3.02 -5.92 12.57
N LEU A 243 2.56 -5.35 11.46
CA LEU A 243 3.41 -4.58 10.55
C LEU A 243 3.96 -3.38 11.33
N THR A 244 5.14 -3.54 11.92
CA THR A 244 5.81 -2.53 12.74
C THR A 244 6.97 -1.93 11.95
N GLY A 245 6.76 -0.76 11.37
CA GLY A 245 7.83 0.14 10.95
C GLY A 245 8.31 -0.01 9.52
N ASP A 246 9.54 -0.50 9.35
CA ASP A 246 10.33 -0.27 8.14
C ASP A 246 9.84 -1.09 6.93
N PHE A 247 10.06 -0.54 5.74
CA PHE A 247 9.81 -1.21 4.47
C PHE A 247 10.84 -0.81 3.42
N GLU A 248 11.08 -1.70 2.46
CA GLU A 248 11.94 -1.51 1.30
C GLU A 248 11.14 -1.77 0.02
N GLY A 249 11.41 -1.01 -1.04
CA GLY A 249 10.71 -1.14 -2.31
C GLY A 249 11.65 -0.99 -3.51
N TRP A 250 11.50 -1.88 -4.48
CA TRP A 250 12.21 -1.87 -5.76
C TRP A 250 11.23 -1.78 -6.91
N PHE A 251 11.37 -0.76 -7.75
CA PHE A 251 10.46 -0.43 -8.85
C PHE A 251 11.25 -0.48 -10.16
N SER A 252 10.61 -0.79 -11.29
CA SER A 252 11.28 -0.78 -12.59
C SER A 252 11.88 0.60 -12.86
N ASN A 253 13.15 0.62 -13.27
CA ASN A 253 13.88 1.85 -13.56
C ASN A 253 13.57 2.31 -14.99
N ASP A 254 12.29 2.60 -15.22
CA ASP A 254 11.70 3.08 -16.47
C ASP A 254 10.49 3.99 -16.16
N ASP A 255 9.81 4.48 -17.21
CA ASP A 255 8.61 5.32 -17.09
C ASP A 255 7.41 4.61 -16.45
N ALA A 256 7.35 3.28 -16.48
CA ALA A 256 6.20 2.52 -16.00
C ALA A 256 6.18 2.39 -14.46
N CYS A 257 7.36 2.51 -13.83
CA CYS A 257 7.55 2.46 -12.38
C CYS A 257 6.76 1.29 -11.75
N VAL A 258 6.86 0.10 -12.34
CA VAL A 258 6.16 -1.10 -11.87
C VAL A 258 6.87 -1.62 -10.61
N PRO A 259 6.17 -1.84 -9.49
CA PRO A 259 6.76 -2.51 -8.33
C PRO A 259 7.27 -3.90 -8.74
N ILE A 260 8.54 -4.21 -8.46
CA ILE A 260 9.17 -5.49 -8.81
C ILE A 260 9.25 -6.39 -7.57
N THR A 261 9.67 -5.85 -6.44
CA THR A 261 9.62 -6.53 -5.14
C THR A 261 9.60 -5.52 -4.01
N ALA A 262 9.10 -5.93 -2.85
CA ALA A 262 9.11 -5.14 -1.62
C ALA A 262 9.33 -6.06 -0.41
N ASN A 263 10.02 -5.53 0.61
CA ASN A 263 10.13 -6.17 1.92
C ASN A 263 9.35 -5.32 2.94
N LEU A 264 8.50 -5.97 3.73
CA LEU A 264 7.76 -5.35 4.83
C LEU A 264 8.26 -5.98 6.13
N HIS A 265 8.76 -5.17 7.06
CA HIS A 265 9.21 -5.67 8.36
C HIS A 265 8.03 -5.90 9.31
N VAL A 266 8.07 -7.04 10.00
CA VAL A 266 7.12 -7.46 11.04
C VAL A 266 7.89 -7.80 12.31
N LEU A 267 7.22 -7.98 13.45
CA LEU A 267 7.87 -8.26 14.74
C LEU A 267 8.90 -9.41 14.71
N ILE A 268 8.69 -10.42 13.86
CA ILE A 268 9.64 -11.50 13.63
C ILE A 268 9.76 -11.72 12.12
N GLY A 269 10.92 -11.40 11.53
CA GLY A 269 11.22 -11.61 10.12
C GLY A 269 10.70 -10.51 9.19
N SER A 270 10.47 -10.87 7.92
CA SER A 270 9.97 -9.97 6.88
C SER A 270 9.01 -10.69 5.93
N ILE A 271 7.97 -9.98 5.52
CA ILE A 271 7.09 -10.39 4.43
C ILE A 271 7.70 -9.86 3.13
N ARG A 272 7.94 -10.76 2.17
CA ARG A 272 8.42 -10.42 0.83
C ARG A 272 7.28 -10.50 -0.17
N VAL A 273 7.07 -9.41 -0.89
CA VAL A 273 6.15 -9.30 -2.03
C VAL A 273 6.99 -9.30 -3.30
N GLU A 274 6.67 -10.13 -4.27
CA GLU A 274 7.41 -10.26 -5.54
C GLU A 274 6.45 -10.26 -6.73
N LEU A 275 6.76 -9.49 -7.78
CA LEU A 275 5.99 -9.50 -9.03
C LEU A 275 6.03 -10.89 -9.65
N LYS A 276 4.86 -11.46 -9.93
CA LYS A 276 4.68 -12.82 -10.42
C LYS A 276 4.20 -12.81 -11.88
N GLU A 277 3.20 -12.00 -12.19
CA GLU A 277 2.58 -11.90 -13.52
C GLU A 277 2.17 -10.45 -13.79
N TRP A 278 2.16 -10.02 -15.05
CA TRP A 278 1.68 -8.69 -15.43
C TRP A 278 0.96 -8.71 -16.78
N LYS A 279 -0.01 -7.80 -16.91
CA LYS A 279 -0.65 -7.41 -18.16
C LYS A 279 -0.57 -5.90 -18.24
N ARG A 280 0.38 -5.38 -19.03
CA ARG A 280 0.55 -3.94 -19.28
C ARG A 280 0.93 -3.74 -20.75
N PRO A 281 0.11 -3.05 -21.56
CA PRO A 281 0.40 -2.86 -22.99
C PRO A 281 1.77 -2.23 -23.24
N GLY A 282 2.55 -2.83 -24.14
CA GLY A 282 3.87 -2.32 -24.55
C GLY A 282 4.98 -2.42 -23.49
N TRP A 283 4.72 -2.99 -22.31
CA TRP A 283 5.72 -3.04 -21.23
C TRP A 283 6.30 -4.44 -21.03
N ASN A 284 7.63 -4.47 -20.83
CA ASN A 284 8.37 -5.61 -20.32
C ASN A 284 9.36 -5.08 -19.27
N PRO A 285 9.73 -5.87 -18.25
CA PRO A 285 10.73 -5.47 -17.27
C PRO A 285 12.05 -5.01 -17.93
N PRO A 286 12.60 -3.84 -17.55
CA PRO A 286 13.83 -3.32 -18.13
C PRO A 286 15.01 -4.17 -17.67
N ARG A 287 15.88 -4.60 -18.59
CA ARG A 287 17.06 -5.40 -18.26
C ARG A 287 18.09 -4.58 -17.49
N GLY A 288 18.72 -5.19 -16.48
CA GLY A 288 19.87 -4.65 -15.74
C GLY A 288 21.02 -5.64 -15.67
#